data_AF-A0A9Q4IHN1-F1
#
_entry.id   AF-A0A9Q4IHN1-F1
#
_cell.length_a   1.000
_cell.length_b   1.000
_cell.length_c   1.000
_cell.angle_alpha   90.00
_cell.angle_beta   90.00
_cell.angle_gamma   90.00
#
_symmetry.space_group_name_H-M   'P 1'
#
loop_
_entity.id
_entity.type
_entity.pdbx_description
1 polymer ?
#
loop_
_entity_poly.entity_id
_entity_poly.type
_entity_poly.pdbx_seq_one_letter_code
_entity_poly.pdbx_strand_id
1 'polypeptide(L)'
;MDGVRVQKNSFETSLFVVYLPKSMCKEIPDYYTSEVDGREVKRPRYVARDYEEAKKYPEESMRWLAENFIPGGIDAVAGGDMNFDESTPHIQFQADTLSPHPDKPGTLRCRPGIAYNTDPTVRYTSGPKKGKQISGNQKFIDAQRGLREHMHSLGYPVELEVSERHDESLNPERYAEQQDRERDLAKREDDVEVKKRSVQRDMDAIDRDREQAAEELEEAKAANEKAQSVLQHAEEQARAVAERVLKEAREKAEQEAEQTMGLAEAQADELLERAEETARAKAGEITAAARSEAETITRKTDEARKQAERDAETIRSKARDEATSIRDEATRDAAVTRKDARDEADQIRRNAHTDAEDEAAIIIEEAVKSGQQLEHLDKKFLVQELHRSPELLERYTLFRQSQTSGKKGGAQQRARERIEKRRQQQQQRDRDGGMEL
;
A
#
# COMPACT_ATOMS: atom_id res chain seq x y z
N MET A 1 69.04 16.65 -116.75
CA MET A 1 69.32 17.53 -115.60
C MET A 1 69.32 16.64 -114.38
N ASP A 2 70.47 16.46 -113.73
CA ASP A 2 70.53 15.64 -112.53
C ASP A 2 69.86 16.39 -111.37
N GLY A 3 68.84 15.77 -110.79
CA GLY A 3 68.07 16.38 -109.70
C GLY A 3 68.94 16.59 -108.48
N VAL A 4 69.25 17.86 -108.18
CA VAL A 4 70.00 18.25 -106.98
C VAL A 4 69.18 17.80 -105.76
N ARG A 5 69.70 16.81 -105.02
CA ARG A 5 69.11 16.41 -103.74
C ARG A 5 69.23 17.58 -102.75
N VAL A 6 68.12 18.28 -102.54
CA VAL A 6 67.97 19.22 -101.42
C VAL A 6 68.28 18.46 -100.13
N GLN A 7 69.23 18.97 -99.34
CA GLN A 7 69.63 18.31 -98.09
C GLN A 7 68.48 18.39 -97.08
N LYS A 8 68.28 17.33 -96.27
CA LYS A 8 67.14 17.19 -95.34
C LYS A 8 67.00 18.33 -94.31
N ASN A 9 68.06 19.12 -94.10
CA ASN A 9 68.10 20.26 -93.17
C ASN A 9 68.30 21.61 -93.90
N SER A 10 67.98 21.68 -95.19
CA SER A 10 68.02 22.90 -96.01
C SER A 10 66.63 23.52 -96.04
N PHE A 11 66.49 24.74 -95.54
CA PHE A 11 65.26 25.53 -95.58
C PHE A 11 65.61 26.98 -95.96
N GLU A 12 64.82 27.58 -96.84
CA GLU A 12 65.17 28.85 -97.48
C GLU A 12 64.75 30.07 -96.66
N THR A 13 63.65 29.97 -95.90
CA THR A 13 63.10 31.04 -95.05
C THR A 13 62.92 30.58 -93.60
N SER A 14 62.76 31.53 -92.68
CA SER A 14 62.45 31.30 -91.27
C SER A 14 61.49 32.36 -90.75
N LEU A 15 60.48 31.94 -89.98
CA LEU A 15 59.54 32.83 -89.32
C LEU A 15 60.05 33.13 -87.90
N PHE A 16 60.11 34.41 -87.57
CA PHE A 16 60.42 34.93 -86.24
C PHE A 16 59.17 35.55 -85.64
N VAL A 17 58.97 35.34 -84.34
CA VAL A 17 57.88 35.93 -83.56
C VAL A 17 58.49 36.59 -82.33
N VAL A 18 58.24 37.90 -82.14
CA VAL A 18 58.68 38.64 -80.95
C VAL A 18 57.48 39.32 -80.31
N TYR A 19 57.12 38.86 -79.11
CA TYR A 19 56.05 39.44 -78.31
C TYR A 19 56.49 40.74 -77.63
N LEU A 20 55.55 41.68 -77.53
CA LEU A 20 55.70 42.87 -76.69
C LEU A 20 55.72 42.45 -75.20
N PRO A 21 56.62 43.01 -74.36
CA PRO A 21 56.66 42.70 -72.94
C PRO A 21 55.33 43.02 -72.26
N LYS A 22 54.83 42.11 -71.41
CA LYS A 22 53.55 42.33 -70.68
C LYS A 22 53.57 43.60 -69.80
N SER A 23 54.75 44.02 -69.37
CA SER A 23 55.02 45.29 -68.68
C SER A 23 54.65 46.53 -69.51
N MET A 24 54.74 46.46 -70.84
CA MET A 24 54.30 47.50 -71.79
C MET A 24 52.82 47.36 -72.19
N CYS A 25 52.13 46.33 -71.70
CA CYS A 25 50.72 46.05 -71.98
C CYS A 25 49.80 46.43 -70.81
N LYS A 26 48.57 46.85 -71.13
CA LYS A 26 47.42 46.83 -70.24
C LYS A 26 46.72 45.49 -70.41
N GLU A 27 46.48 44.81 -69.30
CA GLU A 27 45.64 43.60 -69.29
C GLU A 27 44.16 44.01 -69.28
N ILE A 28 43.38 43.44 -70.19
CA ILE A 28 41.92 43.49 -70.19
C ILE A 28 41.45 42.11 -69.73
N PRO A 29 40.95 41.97 -68.48
CA PRO A 29 40.46 40.69 -67.98
C PRO A 29 39.22 40.25 -68.76
N ASP A 30 38.96 38.94 -68.73
CA ASP A 30 37.74 38.30 -69.22
C ASP A 30 37.31 38.58 -70.67
N TYR A 31 38.28 38.96 -71.52
CA TYR A 31 38.01 39.36 -72.90
C TYR A 31 37.64 38.18 -73.82
N TYR A 32 38.43 37.09 -73.80
CA TYR A 32 38.11 35.87 -74.55
C TYR A 32 37.53 34.82 -73.62
N THR A 33 36.67 33.97 -74.17
CA THR A 33 36.01 32.87 -73.46
C THR A 33 36.35 31.55 -74.13
N SER A 34 36.69 30.55 -73.33
CA SER A 34 36.92 29.17 -73.72
C SER A 34 36.24 28.22 -72.73
N GLU A 35 36.29 26.92 -73.01
CA GLU A 35 35.66 25.90 -72.17
C GLU A 35 36.67 24.81 -71.79
N VAL A 36 36.69 24.44 -70.51
CA VAL A 36 37.45 23.29 -69.98
C VAL A 36 36.49 22.41 -69.18
N ASP A 37 36.29 21.17 -69.64
CA ASP A 37 35.41 20.18 -69.02
C ASP A 37 34.00 20.74 -68.71
N GLY A 38 33.34 21.35 -69.70
CA GLY A 38 32.00 21.92 -69.56
C GLY A 38 31.91 23.23 -68.77
N ARG A 39 33.04 23.87 -68.44
CA ARG A 39 33.08 25.07 -67.60
C ARG A 39 33.79 26.23 -68.29
N GLU A 40 33.21 27.41 -68.12
CA GLU A 40 33.68 28.65 -68.73
C GLU A 40 34.99 29.12 -68.10
N VAL A 41 36.04 29.17 -68.93
CA VAL A 41 37.34 29.77 -68.64
C VAL A 41 37.43 31.11 -69.35
N LYS A 42 37.84 32.13 -68.59
CA LYS A 42 38.06 33.48 -69.09
C LYS A 42 39.56 33.70 -69.34
N ARG A 43 39.89 34.28 -70.49
CA ARG A 43 41.26 34.62 -70.89
C ARG A 43 41.39 36.14 -71.04
N PRO A 44 42.48 36.75 -70.53
CA PRO A 44 42.72 38.17 -70.74
C PRO A 44 43.14 38.46 -72.18
N ARG A 45 42.98 39.72 -72.59
CA ARG A 45 43.63 40.28 -73.77
C ARG A 45 44.63 41.34 -73.34
N TYR A 46 45.85 41.28 -73.85
CA TYR A 46 46.84 42.33 -73.67
C TYR A 46 46.74 43.35 -74.80
N VAL A 47 46.75 44.63 -74.46
CA VAL A 47 46.77 45.75 -75.42
C VAL A 47 47.92 46.68 -75.03
N ALA A 48 48.63 47.26 -76.01
CA ALA A 48 49.70 48.20 -75.74
C ALA A 48 49.23 49.39 -74.86
N ARG A 49 50.04 49.80 -73.87
CA ARG A 49 49.76 50.99 -73.04
C ARG A 49 49.93 52.28 -73.83
N ASP A 50 51.02 52.36 -74.57
CA ASP A 50 51.31 53.39 -75.56
C ASP A 50 51.54 52.70 -76.91
N TYR A 51 50.76 53.08 -77.92
CA TYR A 51 50.79 52.45 -79.23
C TYR A 51 52.01 52.87 -80.07
N GLU A 52 52.53 54.09 -79.88
CA GLU A 52 53.70 54.59 -80.63
C GLU A 52 55.01 54.13 -80.00
N GLU A 53 55.05 53.92 -78.68
CA GLU A 53 56.15 53.21 -78.02
C GLU A 53 56.17 51.73 -78.42
N ALA A 54 54.99 51.08 -78.42
CA ALA A 54 54.87 49.66 -78.72
C ALA A 54 55.16 49.26 -80.18
N LYS A 55 55.22 50.20 -81.14
CA LYS A 55 55.74 49.93 -82.50
C LYS A 55 57.26 49.88 -82.55
N LYS A 56 57.94 50.66 -81.70
CA LYS A 56 59.41 50.78 -81.71
C LYS A 56 60.06 49.53 -81.15
N TYR A 57 59.50 48.93 -80.11
CA TYR A 57 60.05 47.71 -79.50
C TYR A 57 60.17 46.54 -80.50
N PRO A 58 59.12 46.17 -81.27
CA PRO A 58 59.22 45.10 -82.24
C PRO A 58 60.09 45.44 -83.46
N GLU A 59 60.09 46.70 -83.93
CA GLU A 59 60.98 47.15 -85.01
C GLU A 59 62.45 47.03 -84.62
N GLU A 60 62.81 47.51 -83.43
CA GLU A 60 64.17 47.46 -82.89
C GLU A 60 64.61 46.02 -82.62
N SER A 61 63.70 45.17 -82.11
CA SER A 61 63.95 43.74 -81.93
C SER A 61 64.23 43.03 -83.26
N MET A 62 63.44 43.32 -84.30
CA MET A 62 63.64 42.79 -85.64
C MET A 62 64.97 43.26 -86.23
N ARG A 63 65.29 44.55 -86.11
CA ARG A 63 66.54 45.14 -86.59
C ARG A 63 67.76 44.50 -85.93
N TRP A 64 67.74 44.36 -84.60
CA TRP A 64 68.83 43.71 -83.87
C TRP A 64 69.00 42.23 -84.29
N LEU A 65 67.91 41.47 -84.41
CA LEU A 65 67.94 40.08 -84.87
C LEU A 65 68.45 39.97 -86.31
N ALA A 66 68.07 40.90 -87.18
CA ALA A 66 68.56 40.96 -88.55
C ALA A 66 70.08 41.18 -88.60
N GLU A 67 70.58 42.18 -87.87
CA GLU A 67 72.00 42.55 -87.87
C GLU A 67 72.91 41.53 -87.15
N ASN A 68 72.42 40.88 -86.08
CA ASN A 68 73.25 40.08 -85.17
C ASN A 68 73.05 38.56 -85.26
N PHE A 69 71.95 38.10 -85.88
CA PHE A 69 71.62 36.66 -85.95
C PHE A 69 71.32 36.17 -87.38
N ILE A 70 70.64 36.96 -88.21
CA ILE A 70 70.27 36.53 -89.57
C ILE A 70 71.49 36.63 -90.52
N PRO A 71 71.85 35.58 -91.29
CA PRO A 71 73.11 35.55 -92.03
C PRO A 71 73.26 36.60 -93.13
N GLY A 72 72.16 37.10 -93.68
CA GLY A 72 72.11 38.11 -94.73
C GLY A 72 71.76 39.51 -94.24
N GLY A 73 71.75 39.77 -92.92
CA GLY A 73 71.42 41.09 -92.38
C GLY A 73 69.94 41.47 -92.58
N ILE A 74 69.68 42.78 -92.60
CA ILE A 74 68.35 43.35 -92.88
C ILE A 74 67.86 43.08 -94.31
N ASP A 75 68.78 42.98 -95.28
CA ASP A 75 68.45 42.69 -96.69
C ASP A 75 67.88 41.28 -96.88
N ALA A 76 68.07 40.37 -95.91
CA ALA A 76 67.46 39.05 -95.90
C ALA A 76 66.06 39.02 -95.24
N VAL A 77 65.57 40.13 -94.66
CA VAL A 77 64.21 40.18 -94.10
C VAL A 77 63.22 40.46 -95.22
N ALA A 78 62.44 39.45 -95.60
CA ALA A 78 61.45 39.55 -96.69
C ALA A 78 60.25 40.44 -96.33
N GLY A 79 59.99 40.63 -95.03
CA GLY A 79 58.94 41.49 -94.50
C GLY A 79 58.42 40.99 -93.15
N GLY A 80 57.58 41.80 -92.50
CA GLY A 80 56.91 41.42 -91.26
C GLY A 80 55.64 42.24 -91.02
N ASP A 81 54.77 41.69 -90.17
CA ASP A 81 53.50 42.29 -89.75
C ASP A 81 53.47 42.47 -88.22
N MET A 82 52.83 43.54 -87.76
CA MET A 82 52.71 43.88 -86.34
C MET A 82 51.26 43.67 -85.87
N ASN A 83 51.02 42.53 -85.24
CA ASN A 83 49.69 42.05 -84.85
C ASN A 83 49.34 42.63 -83.47
N PHE A 84 48.48 43.65 -83.44
CA PHE A 84 47.94 44.29 -82.22
C PHE A 84 46.49 43.87 -81.91
N ASP A 85 45.85 43.11 -82.81
CA ASP A 85 44.46 42.66 -82.72
C ASP A 85 44.29 41.30 -82.00
N GLU A 86 45.37 40.55 -81.85
CA GLU A 86 45.43 39.26 -81.14
C GLU A 86 45.49 39.36 -79.59
N SER A 87 45.67 38.21 -78.93
CA SER A 87 45.74 38.07 -77.46
C SER A 87 46.91 38.79 -76.80
N THR A 88 48.06 38.87 -77.48
CA THR A 88 49.25 39.59 -77.04
C THR A 88 49.88 40.29 -78.26
N PRO A 89 50.18 41.61 -78.18
CA PRO A 89 50.80 42.32 -79.28
C PRO A 89 52.18 41.73 -79.62
N HIS A 90 52.48 41.56 -80.90
CA HIS A 90 53.74 40.98 -81.36
C HIS A 90 54.05 41.35 -82.82
N ILE A 91 55.31 41.16 -83.23
CA ILE A 91 55.68 41.15 -84.65
C ILE A 91 55.90 39.71 -85.12
N GLN A 92 55.43 39.39 -86.33
CA GLN A 92 55.84 38.20 -87.07
C GLN A 92 56.61 38.64 -88.30
N PHE A 93 57.85 38.18 -88.49
CA PHE A 93 58.65 38.55 -89.67
C PHE A 93 59.37 37.33 -90.27
N GLN A 94 59.54 37.33 -91.59
CA GLN A 94 60.22 36.27 -92.31
C GLN A 94 61.59 36.73 -92.78
N ALA A 95 62.59 35.86 -92.63
CA ALA A 95 63.93 36.13 -93.12
C ALA A 95 64.56 34.91 -93.82
N ASP A 96 65.34 35.21 -94.85
CA ASP A 96 66.04 34.24 -95.68
C ASP A 96 67.26 33.65 -94.98
N THR A 97 67.56 32.39 -95.28
CA THR A 97 68.79 31.70 -94.83
C THR A 97 69.92 31.78 -95.84
N LEU A 98 69.74 32.64 -96.85
CA LEU A 98 70.66 32.87 -97.94
C LEU A 98 71.91 33.63 -97.47
N SER A 99 73.05 33.27 -98.05
CA SER A 99 74.32 33.95 -97.84
C SER A 99 75.19 33.82 -99.09
N PRO A 100 76.21 34.67 -99.29
CA PRO A 100 77.12 34.55 -100.44
C PRO A 100 77.71 33.14 -100.57
N HIS A 101 77.64 32.58 -101.78
CA HIS A 101 78.19 31.25 -102.05
C HIS A 101 79.73 31.33 -102.00
N PRO A 102 80.41 30.58 -101.11
CA PRO A 102 81.85 30.75 -100.87
C PRO A 102 82.69 30.57 -102.14
N ASP A 103 82.33 29.59 -102.98
CA ASP A 103 83.08 29.26 -104.20
C ASP A 103 82.52 29.89 -105.49
N LYS A 104 81.47 30.72 -105.42
CA LYS A 104 80.75 31.26 -106.59
C LYS A 104 80.35 32.73 -106.37
N PRO A 105 81.26 33.68 -106.64
CA PRO A 105 81.00 35.11 -106.50
C PRO A 105 79.73 35.56 -107.24
N GLY A 106 78.97 36.46 -106.62
CA GLY A 106 77.71 36.96 -107.20
C GLY A 106 76.51 36.01 -107.12
N THR A 107 76.64 34.85 -106.47
CA THR A 107 75.51 33.92 -106.24
C THR A 107 75.25 33.68 -104.75
N LEU A 108 74.00 33.42 -104.39
CA LEU A 108 73.60 33.07 -103.03
C LEU A 108 73.48 31.56 -102.87
N ARG A 109 73.64 31.09 -101.62
CA ARG A 109 73.44 29.70 -101.20
C ARG A 109 72.65 29.67 -99.90
N CYS A 110 71.66 28.78 -99.84
CA CYS A 110 70.98 28.40 -98.60
C CYS A 110 72.00 27.84 -97.59
N ARG A 111 72.21 28.54 -96.48
CA ARG A 111 73.12 28.16 -95.39
C ARG A 111 72.48 28.42 -94.02
N PRO A 112 71.38 27.71 -93.67
CA PRO A 112 70.80 27.75 -92.32
C PRO A 112 71.80 27.29 -91.25
N GLY A 113 72.89 26.62 -91.64
CA GLY A 113 74.06 26.36 -90.80
C GLY A 113 74.66 27.60 -90.14
N ILE A 114 74.56 28.80 -90.72
CA ILE A 114 75.18 30.00 -90.14
C ILE A 114 74.46 30.43 -88.86
N ALA A 115 73.12 30.53 -88.88
CA ALA A 115 72.31 30.96 -87.73
C ALA A 115 71.70 29.81 -86.92
N TYR A 116 71.01 28.87 -87.58
CA TYR A 116 70.09 27.93 -86.93
C TYR A 116 70.69 26.54 -86.66
N ASN A 117 71.66 26.12 -87.48
CA ASN A 117 72.30 24.81 -87.43
C ASN A 117 73.80 24.94 -87.11
N THR A 118 74.55 23.84 -87.18
CA THR A 118 76.02 23.85 -87.10
C THR A 118 76.62 24.13 -88.48
N ASP A 119 77.65 24.98 -88.57
CA ASP A 119 78.39 25.25 -89.82
C ASP A 119 79.90 25.29 -89.57
N PRO A 120 80.74 24.71 -90.44
CA PRO A 120 82.20 24.68 -90.27
C PRO A 120 82.89 26.05 -90.17
N THR A 121 82.26 27.11 -90.67
CA THR A 121 82.78 28.50 -90.64
C THR A 121 82.41 29.25 -89.36
N VAL A 122 81.42 28.78 -88.59
CA VAL A 122 80.96 29.45 -87.35
C VAL A 122 81.54 28.75 -86.12
N ARG A 123 82.53 29.39 -85.49
CA ARG A 123 83.34 28.84 -84.39
C ARG A 123 83.54 29.86 -83.28
N TYR A 124 83.72 29.38 -82.05
CA TYR A 124 84.08 30.25 -80.93
C TYR A 124 85.43 30.93 -81.20
N THR A 125 85.47 32.27 -81.13
CA THR A 125 86.67 33.09 -81.36
C THR A 125 87.56 33.18 -80.10
N SER A 126 86.97 33.00 -78.91
CA SER A 126 87.60 33.16 -77.60
C SER A 126 87.13 32.08 -76.60
N GLY A 127 87.67 32.13 -75.38
CA GLY A 127 87.26 31.27 -74.25
C GLY A 127 87.67 29.78 -74.36
N PRO A 128 87.24 28.94 -73.40
CA PRO A 128 87.63 27.52 -73.32
C PRO A 128 87.16 26.65 -74.50
N LYS A 129 86.20 27.14 -75.30
CA LYS A 129 85.69 26.46 -76.50
C LYS A 129 86.33 26.97 -77.81
N LYS A 130 87.32 27.89 -77.76
CA LYS A 130 87.94 28.51 -78.94
C LYS A 130 88.27 27.50 -80.05
N GLY A 131 87.90 27.83 -81.28
CA GLY A 131 88.09 26.99 -82.47
C GLY A 131 87.08 25.83 -82.63
N LYS A 132 86.30 25.47 -81.61
CA LYS A 132 85.18 24.52 -81.77
C LYS A 132 84.03 25.18 -82.53
N GLN A 133 83.26 24.38 -83.27
CA GLN A 133 82.04 24.84 -83.93
C GLN A 133 80.97 25.20 -82.89
N ILE A 134 80.17 26.21 -83.20
CA ILE A 134 79.01 26.58 -82.36
C ILE A 134 77.80 25.77 -82.84
N SER A 135 77.10 25.10 -81.93
CA SER A 135 75.87 24.36 -82.23
C SER A 135 74.70 25.31 -82.45
N GLY A 136 73.70 24.89 -83.25
CA GLY A 136 72.48 25.67 -83.48
C GLY A 136 71.81 26.16 -82.20
N ASN A 137 71.60 25.25 -81.22
CA ASN A 137 70.97 25.61 -79.95
C ASN A 137 71.73 26.70 -79.18
N GLN A 138 73.08 26.64 -79.16
CA GLN A 138 73.87 27.68 -78.50
C GLN A 138 73.71 29.05 -79.19
N LYS A 139 73.60 29.09 -80.52
CA LYS A 139 73.38 30.34 -81.26
C LYS A 139 72.03 30.97 -80.92
N PHE A 140 70.98 30.16 -80.78
CA PHE A 140 69.68 30.65 -80.29
C PHE A 140 69.76 31.19 -78.86
N ILE A 141 70.43 30.47 -77.93
CA ILE A 141 70.66 30.93 -76.55
C ILE A 141 71.43 32.26 -76.52
N ASP A 142 72.48 32.37 -77.31
CA ASP A 142 73.31 33.58 -77.40
C ASP A 142 72.56 34.75 -78.06
N ALA A 143 71.75 34.49 -79.09
CA ALA A 143 70.92 35.51 -79.74
C ALA A 143 69.77 36.00 -78.83
N GLN A 144 69.08 35.09 -78.14
CA GLN A 144 68.05 35.47 -77.17
C GLN A 144 68.63 36.28 -76.01
N ARG A 145 69.81 35.89 -75.49
CA ARG A 145 70.50 36.65 -74.45
C ARG A 145 70.91 38.05 -74.95
N GLY A 146 71.55 38.12 -76.12
CA GLY A 146 71.98 39.39 -76.71
C GLY A 146 70.82 40.33 -77.02
N LEU A 147 69.67 39.81 -77.47
CA LEU A 147 68.46 40.60 -77.67
C LEU A 147 67.95 41.19 -76.34
N ARG A 148 67.90 40.40 -75.26
CA ARG A 148 67.47 40.90 -73.94
C ARG A 148 68.45 41.94 -73.39
N GLU A 149 69.75 41.70 -73.51
CA GLU A 149 70.81 42.67 -73.15
C GLU A 149 70.66 43.99 -73.94
N HIS A 150 70.44 43.92 -75.25
CA HIS A 150 70.23 45.08 -76.13
C HIS A 150 68.98 45.87 -75.75
N MET A 151 67.81 45.22 -75.70
CA MET A 151 66.55 45.88 -75.38
C MET A 151 66.55 46.49 -73.97
N HIS A 152 67.15 45.80 -73.00
CA HIS A 152 67.37 46.35 -71.65
C HIS A 152 68.31 47.57 -71.68
N SER A 153 69.37 47.56 -72.48
CA SER A 153 70.30 48.71 -72.61
C SER A 153 69.63 49.95 -73.22
N LEU A 154 68.60 49.77 -74.05
CA LEU A 154 67.75 50.84 -74.58
C LEU A 154 66.67 51.31 -73.60
N GLY A 155 66.60 50.73 -72.41
CA GLY A 155 65.64 51.10 -71.36
C GLY A 155 64.29 50.39 -71.42
N TYR A 156 64.11 49.40 -72.29
CA TYR A 156 62.87 48.63 -72.33
C TYR A 156 62.73 47.70 -71.12
N PRO A 157 61.50 47.49 -70.60
CA PRO A 157 61.25 46.69 -69.40
C PRO A 157 61.25 45.17 -69.69
N VAL A 158 62.43 44.65 -70.03
CA VAL A 158 62.71 43.25 -70.37
C VAL A 158 63.54 42.59 -69.26
N GLU A 159 63.16 41.39 -68.86
CA GLU A 159 63.92 40.57 -67.90
C GLU A 159 65.22 40.05 -68.56
N LEU A 160 66.36 40.10 -67.86
CA LEU A 160 67.64 39.63 -68.41
C LEU A 160 67.77 38.10 -68.35
N GLU A 161 67.30 37.50 -67.26
CA GLU A 161 67.32 36.06 -67.03
C GLU A 161 66.25 35.32 -67.83
N VAL A 162 66.42 34.01 -68.00
CA VAL A 162 65.42 33.14 -68.62
C VAL A 162 64.41 32.66 -67.57
N SER A 163 63.14 32.51 -67.96
CA SER A 163 62.11 31.93 -67.09
C SER A 163 62.40 30.45 -66.79
N GLU A 164 61.91 29.94 -65.66
CA GLU A 164 62.04 28.51 -65.30
C GLU A 164 61.49 27.57 -66.39
N ARG A 165 60.48 28.01 -67.15
CA ARG A 165 59.85 27.29 -68.27
C ARG A 165 60.61 27.37 -69.60
N HIS A 166 61.86 27.86 -69.64
CA HIS A 166 62.60 28.12 -70.90
C HIS A 166 62.89 26.89 -71.77
N ASP A 167 62.92 25.69 -71.18
CA ASP A 167 63.06 24.41 -71.91
C ASP A 167 61.70 23.84 -72.38
N GLU A 168 60.57 24.45 -72.04
CA GLU A 168 59.24 24.00 -72.48
C GLU A 168 58.93 24.45 -73.92
N SER A 169 58.91 23.49 -74.85
CA SER A 169 58.39 23.69 -76.21
C SER A 169 57.03 23.03 -76.37
N LEU A 170 55.98 23.84 -76.49
CA LEU A 170 54.59 23.41 -76.71
C LEU A 170 54.11 23.95 -78.06
N ASN A 171 53.26 23.19 -78.77
CA ASN A 171 52.55 23.76 -79.91
C ASN A 171 51.48 24.75 -79.40
N PRO A 172 51.02 25.72 -80.23
CA PRO A 172 50.09 26.76 -79.78
C PRO A 172 48.80 26.20 -79.16
N GLU A 173 48.28 25.09 -79.68
CA GLU A 173 47.07 24.41 -79.18
C GLU A 173 47.28 23.87 -77.75
N ARG A 174 48.36 23.10 -77.51
CA ARG A 174 48.65 22.57 -76.16
C ARG A 174 49.02 23.67 -75.17
N TYR A 175 49.70 24.73 -75.62
CA TYR A 175 49.95 25.90 -74.79
C TYR A 175 48.63 26.56 -74.36
N ALA A 176 47.69 26.73 -75.30
CA ALA A 176 46.37 27.30 -75.02
C ALA A 176 45.48 26.39 -74.13
N GLU A 177 45.55 25.07 -74.30
CA GLU A 177 44.87 24.06 -73.46
C GLU A 177 45.45 24.05 -72.03
N GLN A 178 46.78 24.04 -71.91
CA GLN A 178 47.46 24.05 -70.62
C GLN A 178 47.21 25.35 -69.86
N GLN A 179 47.28 26.51 -70.54
CA GLN A 179 46.95 27.80 -69.94
C GLN A 179 45.50 27.88 -69.44
N ASP A 180 44.56 27.22 -70.12
CA ASP A 180 43.16 27.20 -69.67
C ASP A 180 42.95 26.26 -68.49
N ARG A 181 43.62 25.10 -68.47
CA ARG A 181 43.63 24.21 -67.30
C ARG A 181 44.27 24.88 -66.09
N GLU A 182 45.39 25.58 -66.26
CA GLU A 182 46.04 26.36 -65.19
C GLU A 182 45.08 27.43 -64.62
N ARG A 183 44.31 28.13 -65.47
CA ARG A 183 43.27 29.10 -65.05
C ARG A 183 42.07 28.46 -64.36
N ASP A 184 41.59 27.34 -64.88
CA ASP A 184 40.48 26.59 -64.28
C ASP A 184 40.83 26.05 -62.89
N LEU A 185 42.07 25.58 -62.72
CA LEU A 185 42.61 25.15 -61.43
C LEU A 185 42.71 26.31 -60.45
N ALA A 186 43.25 27.47 -60.85
CA ALA A 186 43.29 28.65 -59.98
C ALA A 186 41.88 29.09 -59.54
N LYS A 187 40.92 29.13 -60.47
CA LYS A 187 39.50 29.44 -60.15
C LYS A 187 38.87 28.42 -59.20
N ARG A 188 39.23 27.13 -59.32
CA ARG A 188 38.81 26.07 -58.37
C ARG A 188 39.43 26.27 -56.99
N GLU A 189 40.69 26.69 -56.91
CA GLU A 189 41.38 26.95 -55.64
C GLU A 189 40.72 28.13 -54.91
N ASP A 190 40.43 29.23 -55.60
CA ASP A 190 39.67 30.38 -55.08
C ASP A 190 38.27 29.95 -54.56
N ASP A 191 37.52 29.20 -55.37
CA ASP A 191 36.20 28.65 -55.00
C ASP A 191 36.27 27.76 -53.74
N VAL A 192 37.33 26.95 -53.62
CA VAL A 192 37.58 26.09 -52.45
C VAL A 192 37.95 26.92 -51.23
N GLU A 193 38.75 27.98 -51.38
CA GLU A 193 39.09 28.87 -50.27
C GLU A 193 37.85 29.62 -49.74
N VAL A 194 37.02 30.15 -50.64
CA VAL A 194 35.74 30.79 -50.27
C VAL A 194 34.83 29.83 -49.52
N LYS A 195 34.70 28.58 -49.99
CA LYS A 195 33.93 27.54 -49.30
C LYS A 195 34.53 27.20 -47.92
N LYS A 196 35.85 27.06 -47.82
CA LYS A 196 36.55 26.82 -46.55
C LYS A 196 36.31 27.96 -45.54
N ARG A 197 36.39 29.22 -45.99
CA ARG A 197 36.06 30.41 -45.18
C ARG A 197 34.57 30.50 -44.81
N SER A 198 33.67 29.83 -45.55
CA SER A 198 32.27 29.68 -45.13
C SER A 198 32.13 28.63 -44.03
N VAL A 199 32.62 27.42 -44.28
CA VAL A 199 32.57 26.31 -43.31
C VAL A 199 33.20 26.70 -41.97
N GLN A 200 34.31 27.45 -41.98
CA GLN A 200 34.91 27.94 -40.73
C GLN A 200 33.96 28.86 -39.96
N ARG A 201 33.30 29.82 -40.62
CA ARG A 201 32.32 30.72 -39.95
C ARG A 201 31.11 29.95 -39.41
N ASP A 202 30.69 28.90 -40.10
CA ASP A 202 29.59 28.04 -39.66
C ASP A 202 29.99 27.22 -38.42
N MET A 203 31.23 26.70 -38.38
CA MET A 203 31.81 26.05 -37.19
C MET A 203 31.96 27.04 -36.02
N ASP A 204 32.51 28.23 -36.27
CA ASP A 204 32.67 29.29 -35.26
C ASP A 204 31.30 29.80 -34.73
N ALA A 205 30.21 29.58 -35.46
CA ALA A 205 28.84 29.84 -34.98
C ALA A 205 28.34 28.68 -34.09
N ILE A 206 28.51 27.43 -34.53
CA ILE A 206 28.14 26.23 -33.76
C ILE A 206 28.85 26.19 -32.40
N ASP A 207 30.14 26.55 -32.36
CA ASP A 207 30.89 26.57 -31.10
C ASP A 207 30.38 27.65 -30.14
N ARG A 208 30.00 28.85 -30.64
CA ARG A 208 29.37 29.90 -29.83
C ARG A 208 27.97 29.52 -29.35
N ASP A 209 27.14 28.93 -30.21
CA ASP A 209 25.81 28.43 -29.82
C ASP A 209 25.93 27.35 -28.73
N ARG A 210 26.98 26.54 -28.79
CA ARG A 210 27.29 25.51 -27.78
C ARG A 210 27.80 26.10 -26.46
N GLU A 211 28.63 27.13 -26.50
CA GLU A 211 29.07 27.87 -25.31
C GLU A 211 27.87 28.53 -24.62
N GLN A 212 27.03 29.26 -25.37
CA GLN A 212 25.82 29.88 -24.84
C GLN A 212 24.85 28.84 -24.24
N ALA A 213 24.62 27.72 -24.92
CA ALA A 213 23.78 26.64 -24.38
C ALA A 213 24.36 25.97 -23.11
N ALA A 214 25.68 26.03 -22.90
CA ALA A 214 26.31 25.57 -21.67
C ALA A 214 26.12 26.57 -20.51
N GLU A 215 26.24 27.88 -20.79
CA GLU A 215 25.96 28.95 -19.82
C GLU A 215 24.47 28.94 -19.40
N GLU A 216 23.54 28.91 -20.35
CA GLU A 216 22.09 28.82 -20.08
C GLU A 216 21.74 27.57 -19.24
N LEU A 217 22.43 26.44 -19.46
CA LEU A 217 22.25 25.23 -18.66
C LEU A 217 22.82 25.37 -17.23
N GLU A 218 23.89 26.13 -17.03
CA GLU A 218 24.44 26.43 -15.70
C GLU A 218 23.50 27.38 -14.93
N GLU A 219 23.02 28.45 -15.57
CA GLU A 219 22.02 29.34 -14.99
C GLU A 219 20.74 28.61 -14.60
N ALA A 220 20.23 27.72 -15.48
CA ALA A 220 19.05 26.91 -15.20
C ALA A 220 19.23 25.97 -14.00
N LYS A 221 20.43 25.38 -13.82
CA LYS A 221 20.76 24.58 -12.63
C LYS A 221 20.78 25.45 -11.37
N ALA A 222 21.49 26.58 -11.39
CA ALA A 222 21.57 27.48 -10.25
C ALA A 222 20.19 28.08 -9.85
N ALA A 223 19.31 28.32 -10.82
CA ALA A 223 17.93 28.72 -10.58
C ALA A 223 17.10 27.59 -9.91
N ASN A 224 17.28 26.34 -10.36
CA ASN A 224 16.61 25.17 -9.78
C ASN A 224 17.09 24.89 -8.34
N GLU A 225 18.39 24.96 -8.07
CA GLU A 225 18.95 24.84 -6.71
C GLU A 225 18.39 25.90 -5.76
N LYS A 226 18.30 27.17 -6.20
CA LYS A 226 17.64 28.24 -5.44
C LYS A 226 16.16 27.94 -5.20
N ALA A 227 15.44 27.44 -6.20
CA ALA A 227 14.03 27.08 -6.06
C ALA A 227 13.83 25.91 -5.07
N GLN A 228 14.71 24.90 -5.10
CA GLN A 228 14.70 23.80 -4.12
C GLN A 228 14.99 24.29 -2.70
N SER A 229 15.94 25.22 -2.52
CA SER A 229 16.21 25.83 -1.21
C SER A 229 15.01 26.61 -0.67
N VAL A 230 14.31 27.37 -1.53
CA VAL A 230 13.07 28.08 -1.14
C VAL A 230 11.96 27.10 -0.77
N LEU A 231 11.81 25.99 -1.51
CA LEU A 231 10.83 24.93 -1.20
C LEU A 231 11.15 24.24 0.13
N GLN A 232 12.41 23.90 0.40
CA GLN A 232 12.83 23.32 1.69
C GLN A 232 12.53 24.27 2.86
N HIS A 233 12.89 25.55 2.73
CA HIS A 233 12.60 26.55 3.76
C HIS A 233 11.08 26.74 3.97
N ALA A 234 10.28 26.70 2.91
CA ALA A 234 8.83 26.75 3.00
C ALA A 234 8.23 25.50 3.68
N GLU A 235 8.76 24.30 3.40
CA GLU A 235 8.39 23.08 4.12
C GLU A 235 8.78 23.13 5.60
N GLU A 236 9.98 23.60 5.94
CA GLU A 236 10.43 23.76 7.32
C GLU A 236 9.54 24.74 8.09
N GLN A 237 9.21 25.90 7.49
CA GLN A 237 8.26 26.85 8.06
C GLN A 237 6.87 26.25 8.22
N ALA A 238 6.36 25.51 7.22
CA ALA A 238 5.07 24.84 7.31
C ALA A 238 5.04 23.78 8.42
N ARG A 239 6.12 23.00 8.60
CA ARG A 239 6.27 22.04 9.70
C ARG A 239 6.31 22.74 11.06
N ALA A 240 7.10 23.81 11.20
CA ALA A 240 7.19 24.57 12.46
C ALA A 240 5.83 25.20 12.85
N VAL A 241 5.07 25.72 11.87
CA VAL A 241 3.71 26.22 12.10
C VAL A 241 2.75 25.08 12.48
N ALA A 242 2.79 23.95 11.77
CA ALA A 242 1.95 22.79 12.08
C ALA A 242 2.24 22.20 13.47
N GLU A 243 3.51 22.09 13.84
CA GLU A 243 3.93 21.63 15.17
C GLU A 243 3.48 22.60 16.27
N ARG A 244 3.60 23.92 16.04
CA ARG A 244 3.07 24.93 16.98
C ARG A 244 1.56 24.81 17.14
N VAL A 245 0.80 24.70 16.04
CA VAL A 245 -0.67 24.54 16.08
C VAL A 245 -1.07 23.23 16.78
N LEU A 246 -0.35 22.13 16.54
CA LEU A 246 -0.59 20.86 17.25
C LEU A 246 -0.28 20.96 18.75
N LYS A 247 0.76 21.72 19.13
CA LYS A 247 1.09 21.98 20.55
C LYS A 247 0.03 22.85 21.22
N GLU A 248 -0.36 23.97 20.60
CA GLU A 248 -1.44 24.84 21.07
C GLU A 248 -2.78 24.09 21.19
N ALA A 249 -3.07 23.18 20.26
CA ALA A 249 -4.26 22.33 20.30
C ALA A 249 -4.21 21.27 21.42
N ARG A 250 -3.05 20.68 21.68
CA ARG A 250 -2.85 19.77 22.83
C ARG A 250 -3.00 20.49 24.17
N GLU A 251 -2.35 21.65 24.33
CA GLU A 251 -2.44 22.46 25.55
C GLU A 251 -3.90 22.87 25.83
N LYS A 252 -4.68 23.23 24.80
CA LYS A 252 -6.12 23.47 24.96
C LYS A 252 -6.91 22.22 25.33
N ALA A 253 -6.68 21.09 24.66
CA ALA A 253 -7.35 19.84 24.97
C ALA A 253 -7.03 19.33 26.39
N GLU A 254 -5.81 19.57 26.87
CA GLU A 254 -5.38 19.27 28.24
C GLU A 254 -6.09 20.20 29.24
N GLN A 255 -6.16 21.51 28.99
CA GLN A 255 -6.94 22.44 29.82
C GLN A 255 -8.45 22.12 29.85
N GLU A 256 -9.03 21.74 28.71
CA GLU A 256 -10.43 21.31 28.62
C GLU A 256 -10.65 19.98 29.38
N ALA A 257 -9.70 19.05 29.32
CA ALA A 257 -9.73 17.81 30.08
C ALA A 257 -9.59 18.06 31.59
N GLU A 258 -8.67 18.92 32.03
CA GLU A 258 -8.53 19.34 33.43
C GLU A 258 -9.81 19.99 33.97
N GLN A 259 -10.42 20.92 33.20
CA GLN A 259 -11.70 21.52 33.58
C GLN A 259 -12.82 20.48 33.66
N THR A 260 -12.89 19.56 32.71
CA THR A 260 -13.92 18.50 32.69
C THR A 260 -13.72 17.52 33.85
N MET A 261 -12.48 17.16 34.18
CA MET A 261 -12.17 16.33 35.35
C MET A 261 -12.49 17.06 36.65
N GLY A 262 -12.12 18.34 36.81
CA GLY A 262 -12.45 19.11 38.01
C GLY A 262 -13.96 19.30 38.21
N LEU A 263 -14.74 19.43 37.13
CA LEU A 263 -16.20 19.41 37.18
C LEU A 263 -16.76 18.03 37.57
N ALA A 264 -16.17 16.95 37.05
CA ALA A 264 -16.57 15.58 37.38
C ALA A 264 -16.19 15.20 38.83
N GLU A 265 -15.06 15.68 39.35
CA GLU A 265 -14.60 15.52 40.73
C GLU A 265 -15.53 16.28 41.68
N ALA A 266 -15.85 17.55 41.39
CA ALA A 266 -16.84 18.32 42.16
C ALA A 266 -18.24 17.66 42.16
N GLN A 267 -18.67 17.08 41.03
CA GLN A 267 -19.92 16.30 40.97
C GLN A 267 -19.84 14.98 41.74
N ALA A 268 -18.69 14.32 41.77
CA ALA A 268 -18.48 13.10 42.56
C ALA A 268 -18.52 13.41 44.06
N ASP A 269 -17.91 14.52 44.49
CA ASP A 269 -17.96 15.00 45.87
C ASP A 269 -19.39 15.39 46.29
N GLU A 270 -20.15 16.13 45.46
CA GLU A 270 -21.56 16.45 45.73
C GLU A 270 -22.41 15.16 45.86
N LEU A 271 -22.19 14.19 44.98
CA LEU A 271 -22.87 12.89 45.05
C LEU A 271 -22.46 12.08 46.29
N LEU A 272 -21.21 12.17 46.72
CA LEU A 272 -20.69 11.52 47.92
C LEU A 272 -21.29 12.13 49.19
N GLU A 273 -21.31 13.46 49.31
CA GLU A 273 -21.96 14.17 50.43
C GLU A 273 -23.45 13.82 50.52
N ARG A 274 -24.15 13.83 49.38
CA ARG A 274 -25.57 13.45 49.29
C ARG A 274 -25.82 11.98 49.62
N ALA A 275 -24.87 11.10 49.29
CA ALA A 275 -24.91 9.69 49.68
C ALA A 275 -24.65 9.52 51.19
N GLU A 276 -23.73 10.29 51.78
CA GLU A 276 -23.50 10.32 53.24
C GLU A 276 -24.72 10.82 54.00
N GLU A 277 -25.36 11.90 53.56
CA GLU A 277 -26.61 12.38 54.17
C GLU A 277 -27.71 11.31 54.10
N THR A 278 -27.87 10.68 52.93
CA THR A 278 -28.84 9.59 52.73
C THR A 278 -28.52 8.37 53.62
N ALA A 279 -27.23 8.05 53.79
CA ALA A 279 -26.78 6.97 54.66
C ALA A 279 -27.01 7.31 56.14
N ARG A 280 -26.76 8.55 56.58
CA ARG A 280 -27.06 9.02 57.95
C ARG A 280 -28.56 9.01 58.23
N ALA A 281 -29.38 9.45 57.28
CA ALA A 281 -30.84 9.40 57.40
C ALA A 281 -31.35 7.96 57.55
N LYS A 282 -30.92 7.04 56.66
CA LYS A 282 -31.27 5.61 56.74
C LYS A 282 -30.73 4.93 58.00
N ALA A 283 -29.53 5.28 58.45
CA ALA A 283 -28.99 4.78 59.72
C ALA A 283 -29.85 5.26 60.91
N GLY A 284 -30.33 6.51 60.88
CA GLY A 284 -31.30 7.04 61.85
C GLY A 284 -32.62 6.26 61.86
N GLU A 285 -33.19 6.00 60.68
CA GLU A 285 -34.42 5.19 60.52
C GLU A 285 -34.24 3.76 61.03
N ILE A 286 -33.15 3.09 60.66
CA ILE A 286 -32.83 1.72 61.12
C ILE A 286 -32.64 1.69 62.65
N THR A 287 -31.98 2.71 63.22
CA THR A 287 -31.78 2.80 64.67
C THR A 287 -33.10 3.04 65.41
N ALA A 288 -34.00 3.85 64.86
CA ALA A 288 -35.33 4.07 65.40
C ALA A 288 -36.21 2.82 65.31
N ALA A 289 -36.19 2.12 64.17
CA ALA A 289 -36.92 0.87 63.95
C ALA A 289 -36.43 -0.24 64.91
N ALA A 290 -35.12 -0.44 65.03
CA ALA A 290 -34.53 -1.42 65.94
C ALA A 290 -34.87 -1.14 67.41
N ARG A 291 -34.97 0.14 67.80
CA ARG A 291 -35.39 0.53 69.16
C ARG A 291 -36.87 0.20 69.41
N SER A 292 -37.75 0.47 68.44
CA SER A 292 -39.17 0.10 68.51
C SER A 292 -39.39 -1.42 68.51
N GLU A 293 -38.61 -2.18 67.74
CA GLU A 293 -38.65 -3.65 67.77
C GLU A 293 -38.14 -4.20 69.11
N ALA A 294 -37.05 -3.66 69.66
CA ALA A 294 -36.55 -4.07 70.97
C ALA A 294 -37.59 -3.84 72.08
N GLU A 295 -38.28 -2.71 72.08
CA GLU A 295 -39.36 -2.41 73.04
C GLU A 295 -40.56 -3.37 72.89
N THR A 296 -40.95 -3.71 71.65
CA THR A 296 -42.02 -4.72 71.42
C THR A 296 -41.61 -6.15 71.75
N ILE A 297 -40.36 -6.53 71.53
CA ILE A 297 -39.82 -7.83 71.96
C ILE A 297 -39.83 -7.93 73.49
N THR A 298 -39.29 -6.91 74.17
CA THR A 298 -39.24 -6.87 75.65
C THR A 298 -40.66 -7.01 76.25
N ARG A 299 -41.64 -6.28 75.70
CA ARG A 299 -43.04 -6.39 76.13
C ARG A 299 -43.63 -7.79 75.93
N LYS A 300 -43.37 -8.43 74.78
CA LYS A 300 -43.81 -9.81 74.50
C LYS A 300 -43.14 -10.83 75.43
N THR A 301 -41.88 -10.64 75.78
CA THR A 301 -41.16 -11.52 76.73
C THR A 301 -41.75 -11.43 78.14
N ASP A 302 -42.10 -10.23 78.63
CA ASP A 302 -42.77 -10.06 79.92
C ASP A 302 -44.20 -10.61 79.94
N GLU A 303 -44.95 -10.46 78.84
CA GLU A 303 -46.28 -11.05 78.68
C GLU A 303 -46.21 -12.59 78.68
N ALA A 304 -45.24 -13.19 77.95
CA ALA A 304 -45.01 -14.63 77.93
C ALA A 304 -44.59 -15.18 79.30
N ARG A 305 -43.72 -14.48 80.04
CA ARG A 305 -43.29 -14.86 81.40
C ARG A 305 -44.47 -14.89 82.37
N LYS A 306 -45.33 -13.86 82.34
CA LYS A 306 -46.54 -13.79 83.18
C LYS A 306 -47.56 -14.88 82.83
N GLN A 307 -47.61 -15.34 81.58
CA GLN A 307 -48.49 -16.43 81.20
C GLN A 307 -47.97 -17.78 81.69
N ALA A 308 -46.67 -18.07 81.49
CA ALA A 308 -46.05 -19.31 81.98
C ALA A 308 -46.17 -19.48 83.52
N GLU A 309 -46.14 -18.38 84.27
CA GLU A 309 -46.33 -18.39 85.73
C GLU A 309 -47.77 -18.76 86.14
N ARG A 310 -48.79 -18.28 85.41
CA ARG A 310 -50.20 -18.69 85.60
C ARG A 310 -50.45 -20.14 85.22
N ASP A 311 -49.83 -20.61 84.15
CA ASP A 311 -49.98 -21.98 83.67
C ASP A 311 -49.34 -22.97 84.68
N ALA A 312 -48.17 -22.62 85.23
CA ALA A 312 -47.53 -23.37 86.31
C ALA A 312 -48.35 -23.38 87.62
N GLU A 313 -49.00 -22.27 87.98
CA GLU A 313 -49.92 -22.21 89.13
C GLU A 313 -51.15 -23.11 88.92
N THR A 314 -51.71 -23.08 87.70
CA THR A 314 -52.88 -23.88 87.31
C THR A 314 -52.56 -25.39 87.37
N ILE A 315 -51.39 -25.81 86.87
CA ILE A 315 -50.92 -27.20 86.97
C ILE A 315 -50.73 -27.62 88.43
N ARG A 316 -50.15 -26.76 89.27
CA ARG A 316 -49.96 -27.04 90.71
C ARG A 316 -51.27 -27.14 91.50
N SER A 317 -52.32 -26.40 91.14
CA SER A 317 -53.64 -26.56 91.75
C SER A 317 -54.27 -27.91 91.37
N LYS A 318 -54.35 -28.22 90.08
CA LYS A 318 -54.96 -29.48 89.58
C LYS A 318 -54.28 -30.72 90.16
N ALA A 319 -52.95 -30.73 90.24
CA ALA A 319 -52.20 -31.84 90.84
C ALA A 319 -52.48 -32.02 92.35
N ARG A 320 -52.82 -30.95 93.08
CA ARG A 320 -53.26 -31.04 94.49
C ARG A 320 -54.69 -31.57 94.60
N ASP A 321 -55.58 -31.09 93.74
CA ASP A 321 -56.99 -31.49 93.76
C ASP A 321 -57.15 -32.97 93.38
N GLU A 322 -56.45 -33.43 92.34
CA GLU A 322 -56.38 -34.86 91.95
C GLU A 322 -55.79 -35.73 93.06
N ALA A 323 -54.66 -35.33 93.67
CA ALA A 323 -54.04 -36.07 94.77
C ALA A 323 -54.93 -36.15 96.03
N THR A 324 -55.84 -35.18 96.21
CA THR A 324 -56.82 -35.18 97.30
C THR A 324 -58.00 -36.09 96.95
N SER A 325 -58.52 -36.01 95.72
CA SER A 325 -59.59 -36.89 95.22
C SER A 325 -59.22 -38.37 95.31
N ILE A 326 -58.02 -38.75 94.86
CA ILE A 326 -57.53 -40.14 94.89
C ILE A 326 -57.44 -40.67 96.33
N ARG A 327 -57.06 -39.83 97.30
CA ARG A 327 -56.97 -40.22 98.72
C ARG A 327 -58.35 -40.42 99.34
N ASP A 328 -59.31 -39.55 99.02
CA ASP A 328 -60.69 -39.67 99.50
C ASP A 328 -61.40 -40.87 98.89
N GLU A 329 -61.18 -41.15 97.61
CA GLU A 329 -61.73 -42.30 96.88
C GLU A 329 -61.22 -43.63 97.44
N ALA A 330 -59.90 -43.79 97.60
CA ALA A 330 -59.32 -44.97 98.26
C ALA A 330 -59.82 -45.18 99.70
N THR A 331 -60.16 -44.10 100.40
CA THR A 331 -60.74 -44.16 101.76
C THR A 331 -62.21 -44.58 101.75
N ARG A 332 -62.99 -44.15 100.74
CA ARG A 332 -64.37 -44.59 100.53
C ARG A 332 -64.43 -46.07 100.15
N ASP A 333 -63.61 -46.52 99.20
CA ASP A 333 -63.58 -47.93 98.76
C ASP A 333 -63.25 -48.87 99.92
N ALA A 334 -62.23 -48.54 100.72
CA ALA A 334 -61.89 -49.32 101.91
C ALA A 334 -63.00 -49.33 102.98
N ALA A 335 -63.88 -48.33 103.01
CA ALA A 335 -65.06 -48.31 103.88
C ALA A 335 -66.23 -49.11 103.28
N VAL A 336 -66.44 -49.05 101.95
CA VAL A 336 -67.42 -49.83 101.21
C VAL A 336 -67.12 -51.32 101.33
N THR A 337 -65.90 -51.79 101.03
CA THR A 337 -65.55 -53.23 101.14
C THR A 337 -65.74 -53.78 102.57
N ARG A 338 -65.47 -52.97 103.61
CA ARG A 338 -65.73 -53.36 105.01
C ARG A 338 -67.22 -53.36 105.38
N LYS A 339 -68.02 -52.51 104.75
CA LYS A 339 -69.48 -52.51 104.89
C LYS A 339 -70.07 -53.73 104.20
N ASP A 340 -69.68 -53.98 102.96
CA ASP A 340 -70.19 -55.09 102.15
C ASP A 340 -69.86 -56.44 102.81
N ALA A 341 -68.63 -56.66 103.29
CA ALA A 341 -68.26 -57.87 104.03
C ALA A 341 -69.02 -58.05 105.36
N ARG A 342 -69.53 -56.97 105.97
CA ARG A 342 -70.43 -57.04 107.14
C ARG A 342 -71.85 -57.33 106.74
N ASP A 343 -72.35 -56.64 105.72
CA ASP A 343 -73.69 -56.82 105.19
C ASP A 343 -73.87 -58.23 104.64
N GLU A 344 -72.85 -58.82 104.02
CA GLU A 344 -72.83 -60.19 103.51
C GLU A 344 -72.78 -61.22 104.65
N ALA A 345 -72.01 -60.98 105.72
CA ALA A 345 -72.02 -61.82 106.92
C ALA A 345 -73.36 -61.75 107.70
N ASP A 346 -73.99 -60.58 107.72
CA ASP A 346 -75.35 -60.40 108.23
C ASP A 346 -76.39 -61.05 107.30
N GLN A 347 -76.22 -60.96 105.99
CA GLN A 347 -77.09 -61.60 105.01
C GLN A 347 -77.04 -63.12 105.17
N ILE A 348 -75.85 -63.72 105.36
CA ILE A 348 -75.72 -65.16 105.62
C ILE A 348 -76.39 -65.57 106.93
N ARG A 349 -76.28 -64.77 108.00
CA ARG A 349 -77.00 -65.03 109.27
C ARG A 349 -78.51 -64.87 109.14
N ARG A 350 -78.98 -63.85 108.41
CA ARG A 350 -80.40 -63.66 108.12
C ARG A 350 -80.91 -64.83 107.31
N ASN A 351 -80.26 -65.17 106.19
CA ASN A 351 -80.63 -66.31 105.35
C ASN A 351 -80.70 -67.62 106.15
N ALA A 352 -79.75 -67.92 107.05
CA ALA A 352 -79.84 -69.13 107.89
C ALA A 352 -80.98 -69.11 108.93
N HIS A 353 -81.48 -67.93 109.31
CA HIS A 353 -82.68 -67.77 110.13
C HIS A 353 -83.95 -67.84 109.27
N THR A 354 -83.93 -67.21 108.10
CA THR A 354 -84.99 -67.22 107.09
C THR A 354 -85.22 -68.63 106.56
N ASP A 355 -84.18 -69.43 106.27
CA ASP A 355 -84.31 -70.83 105.85
C ASP A 355 -85.00 -71.69 106.93
N ALA A 356 -84.73 -71.42 108.21
CA ALA A 356 -85.37 -72.11 109.33
C ALA A 356 -86.81 -71.63 109.59
N GLU A 357 -87.11 -70.36 109.31
CA GLU A 357 -88.47 -69.81 109.35
C GLU A 357 -89.28 -70.20 108.10
N ASP A 358 -88.65 -70.35 106.93
CA ASP A 358 -89.25 -70.76 105.66
C ASP A 358 -89.59 -72.26 105.69
N GLU A 359 -88.74 -73.14 106.25
CA GLU A 359 -89.15 -74.53 106.49
C GLU A 359 -90.32 -74.63 107.48
N ALA A 360 -90.39 -73.76 108.49
CA ALA A 360 -91.53 -73.68 109.40
C ALA A 360 -92.79 -73.08 108.71
N ALA A 361 -92.61 -72.09 107.84
CA ALA A 361 -93.67 -71.40 107.11
C ALA A 361 -94.25 -72.27 105.99
N ILE A 362 -93.45 -73.06 105.27
CA ILE A 362 -93.93 -74.01 104.25
C ILE A 362 -94.92 -75.02 104.85
N ILE A 363 -94.63 -75.53 106.05
CA ILE A 363 -95.51 -76.46 106.78
C ILE A 363 -96.84 -75.79 107.19
N ILE A 364 -96.83 -74.48 107.44
CA ILE A 364 -98.02 -73.69 107.79
C ILE A 364 -98.79 -73.23 106.54
N GLU A 365 -98.11 -72.84 105.47
CA GLU A 365 -98.71 -72.32 104.24
C GLU A 365 -99.36 -73.44 103.40
N GLU A 366 -98.83 -74.67 103.42
CA GLU A 366 -99.47 -75.81 102.75
C GLU A 366 -100.82 -76.19 103.42
N ALA A 367 -100.94 -75.93 104.73
CA ALA A 367 -102.20 -76.03 105.47
C ALA A 367 -103.19 -74.89 105.12
N VAL A 368 -102.71 -73.75 104.61
CA VAL A 368 -103.54 -72.60 104.19
C VAL A 368 -103.91 -72.64 102.70
N LYS A 369 -102.99 -73.06 101.81
CA LYS A 369 -103.24 -73.24 100.37
C LYS A 369 -104.27 -74.35 100.09
N SER A 370 -104.34 -75.37 100.95
CA SER A 370 -105.46 -76.32 100.96
C SER A 370 -106.83 -75.69 101.24
N GLY A 371 -106.88 -74.47 101.81
CA GLY A 371 -108.11 -73.72 102.07
C GLY A 371 -108.50 -72.72 100.99
N GLN A 372 -107.55 -72.13 100.24
CA GLN A 372 -107.82 -70.97 99.37
C GLN A 372 -108.00 -71.25 97.87
N GLN A 373 -107.56 -72.39 97.32
CA GLN A 373 -107.91 -72.75 95.92
C GLN A 373 -109.23 -73.52 95.75
N LEU A 374 -110.00 -73.68 96.84
CA LEU A 374 -111.45 -73.88 96.77
C LEU A 374 -112.20 -72.58 96.37
N GLU A 375 -111.52 -71.43 96.36
CA GLU A 375 -112.15 -70.10 96.20
C GLU A 375 -112.03 -69.49 94.79
N HIS A 376 -111.31 -70.14 93.85
CA HIS A 376 -110.95 -69.52 92.55
C HIS A 376 -110.67 -70.55 91.41
N LEU A 377 -111.27 -71.75 91.28
CA LEU A 377 -112.70 -72.18 91.29
C LEU A 377 -113.69 -71.12 90.79
N ASP A 378 -113.79 -70.03 91.53
CA ASP A 378 -114.61 -68.89 91.22
C ASP A 378 -113.96 -67.90 90.21
N LYS A 379 -114.81 -66.95 89.79
CA LYS A 379 -114.50 -65.61 89.24
C LYS A 379 -113.46 -65.51 88.11
N LYS A 380 -114.01 -65.35 86.90
CA LYS A 380 -113.74 -64.25 85.96
C LYS A 380 -112.53 -64.28 85.00
N PHE A 381 -111.48 -65.10 85.11
CA PHE A 381 -110.35 -64.99 84.14
C PHE A 381 -109.84 -66.25 83.42
N LEU A 382 -110.56 -67.36 83.57
CA LEU A 382 -110.94 -68.16 82.40
C LEU A 382 -111.87 -67.35 81.44
N VAL A 383 -112.50 -66.29 81.97
CA VAL A 383 -113.70 -65.65 81.42
C VAL A 383 -113.40 -64.32 80.71
N GLN A 384 -112.15 -63.87 80.71
CA GLN A 384 -111.66 -63.01 79.62
C GLN A 384 -110.41 -63.60 78.98
N GLU A 385 -110.67 -64.73 78.33
CA GLU A 385 -110.71 -64.71 76.87
C GLU A 385 -109.45 -64.18 76.17
N LEU A 386 -108.75 -64.99 75.37
CA LEU A 386 -109.32 -65.73 74.24
C LEU A 386 -110.16 -64.88 73.24
N HIS A 387 -110.35 -63.56 73.41
CA HIS A 387 -111.24 -62.74 72.57
C HIS A 387 -110.57 -61.60 71.80
N ARG A 388 -109.25 -61.41 71.90
CA ARG A 388 -108.53 -60.40 71.11
C ARG A 388 -107.35 -60.85 70.26
N SER A 389 -106.80 -62.05 70.45
CA SER A 389 -105.84 -62.62 69.50
C SER A 389 -105.82 -64.16 69.54
N PRO A 390 -106.01 -64.86 68.40
CA PRO A 390 -106.01 -66.33 68.35
C PRO A 390 -104.67 -66.99 68.70
N GLU A 391 -103.53 -66.36 68.41
CA GLU A 391 -102.21 -67.01 68.54
C GLU A 391 -101.79 -67.31 69.99
N LEU A 392 -102.27 -66.49 70.95
CA LEU A 392 -102.02 -66.71 72.38
C LEU A 392 -102.88 -67.83 72.98
N LEU A 393 -104.00 -68.18 72.35
CA LEU A 393 -104.86 -69.28 72.79
C LEU A 393 -104.17 -70.63 72.57
N GLU A 394 -103.66 -70.88 71.36
CA GLU A 394 -103.18 -72.20 70.94
C GLU A 394 -101.97 -72.70 71.76
N ARG A 395 -101.15 -71.79 72.30
CA ARG A 395 -99.97 -72.15 73.11
C ARG A 395 -100.21 -72.23 74.61
N TYR A 396 -101.23 -71.56 75.17
CA TYR A 396 -101.62 -71.80 76.57
C TYR A 396 -102.10 -73.26 76.77
N THR A 397 -102.75 -73.84 75.76
CA THR A 397 -103.03 -75.29 75.67
C THR A 397 -101.78 -76.17 75.69
N LEU A 398 -100.76 -75.84 74.88
CA LEU A 398 -99.50 -76.60 74.84
C LEU A 398 -98.67 -76.48 76.13
N PHE A 399 -98.78 -75.38 76.88
CA PHE A 399 -97.96 -75.13 78.06
C PHE A 399 -98.52 -75.73 79.37
N ARG A 400 -99.83 -75.66 79.63
CA ARG A 400 -100.43 -76.18 80.88
C ARG A 400 -100.26 -77.69 81.07
N GLN A 401 -100.10 -78.45 79.98
CA GLN A 401 -100.03 -79.92 80.02
C GLN A 401 -98.71 -80.48 80.56
N SER A 402 -97.57 -79.78 80.43
CA SER A 402 -96.27 -80.36 80.76
C SER A 402 -95.86 -80.28 82.24
N GLN A 403 -96.67 -79.63 83.10
CA GLN A 403 -96.27 -79.24 84.46
C GLN A 403 -96.75 -80.17 85.60
N THR A 404 -97.84 -80.94 85.44
CA THR A 404 -98.64 -81.41 86.61
C THR A 404 -98.53 -82.91 86.99
N SER A 405 -97.42 -83.61 86.67
CA SER A 405 -97.30 -85.08 86.92
C SER A 405 -96.64 -85.52 88.25
N GLY A 406 -96.48 -84.60 89.22
CA GLY A 406 -96.72 -84.87 90.66
C GLY A 406 -95.61 -85.47 91.55
N LYS A 407 -95.86 -85.41 92.88
CA LYS A 407 -95.25 -86.12 94.05
C LYS A 407 -95.74 -85.44 95.35
N LYS A 408 -95.60 -85.98 96.58
CA LYS A 408 -95.88 -87.30 97.20
C LYS A 408 -95.52 -87.22 98.70
N GLY A 409 -95.85 -88.22 99.54
CA GLY A 409 -95.51 -88.20 100.97
C GLY A 409 -95.20 -89.57 101.61
N GLY A 410 -94.66 -89.51 102.83
CA GLY A 410 -94.34 -90.65 103.71
C GLY A 410 -93.41 -90.25 104.87
N ALA A 411 -93.96 -89.85 106.03
CA ALA A 411 -93.15 -89.32 107.15
C ALA A 411 -93.71 -89.53 108.59
N GLN A 412 -94.98 -89.90 108.75
CA GLN A 412 -95.74 -89.63 109.98
C GLN A 412 -95.56 -90.64 111.13
N GLN A 413 -94.54 -91.50 111.08
CA GLN A 413 -94.25 -92.50 112.10
C GLN A 413 -93.47 -91.92 113.31
N ARG A 414 -92.79 -90.77 113.15
CA ARG A 414 -91.81 -90.25 114.12
C ARG A 414 -92.35 -89.51 115.35
N ALA A 415 -93.65 -89.20 115.43
CA ALA A 415 -94.18 -88.34 116.50
C ALA A 415 -94.65 -89.09 117.77
N ARG A 416 -95.07 -90.37 117.67
CA ARG A 416 -95.71 -91.09 118.79
C ARG A 416 -94.78 -91.34 119.99
N GLU A 417 -93.49 -91.56 119.77
CA GLU A 417 -92.54 -91.93 120.84
C GLU A 417 -92.21 -90.77 121.80
N ARG A 418 -92.41 -89.51 121.40
CA ARG A 418 -91.99 -88.36 122.21
C ARG A 418 -92.88 -88.07 123.43
N ILE A 419 -94.10 -88.61 123.50
CA ILE A 419 -95.09 -88.24 124.54
C ILE A 419 -95.63 -89.47 125.30
N GLU A 420 -94.80 -90.50 125.48
CA GLU A 420 -94.93 -91.38 126.65
C GLU A 420 -93.93 -91.00 127.76
N LYS A 421 -92.78 -90.41 127.42
CA LYS A 421 -91.80 -89.89 128.40
C LYS A 421 -92.31 -88.77 129.31
N ARG A 422 -93.42 -88.08 128.97
CA ARG A 422 -94.06 -87.12 129.88
C ARG A 422 -94.98 -87.76 130.94
N ARG A 423 -95.22 -89.08 130.88
CA ARG A 423 -96.19 -89.78 131.74
C ARG A 423 -95.69 -90.07 133.17
N GLN A 424 -94.40 -89.94 133.45
CA GLN A 424 -93.80 -90.23 134.77
C GLN A 424 -93.49 -89.00 135.65
N GLN A 425 -93.26 -87.82 135.07
CA GLN A 425 -92.61 -86.71 135.81
C GLN A 425 -93.52 -85.95 136.81
N GLN A 426 -94.80 -86.31 136.90
CA GLN A 426 -95.75 -85.75 137.87
C GLN A 426 -95.93 -86.64 139.12
N GLN A 427 -95.38 -87.87 139.15
CA GLN A 427 -95.73 -88.87 140.16
C GLN A 427 -94.95 -88.76 141.50
N GLN A 428 -94.18 -87.69 141.71
CA GLN A 428 -93.35 -87.54 142.93
C GLN A 428 -93.12 -86.10 143.44
N ARG A 429 -93.78 -85.08 142.87
CA ARG A 429 -93.82 -83.73 143.48
C ARG A 429 -95.12 -83.56 144.27
N ASP A 430 -95.02 -83.89 145.56
CA ASP A 430 -95.80 -83.26 146.63
C ASP A 430 -97.30 -83.59 146.68
N ARG A 431 -97.64 -84.82 147.10
CA ARG A 431 -98.80 -85.19 147.97
C ARG A 431 -98.75 -86.71 148.28
N ASP A 432 -98.82 -87.27 149.49
CA ASP A 432 -99.02 -86.74 150.86
C ASP A 432 -98.44 -85.35 151.12
N GLY A 433 -99.21 -84.37 151.54
CA GLY A 433 -100.68 -84.30 151.70
C GLY A 433 -100.97 -82.80 151.79
N GLY A 434 -101.91 -82.21 151.07
CA GLY A 434 -103.34 -82.50 151.18
C GLY A 434 -103.98 -81.29 151.89
N MET A 435 -105.30 -81.12 151.78
CA MET A 435 -106.04 -79.98 152.35
C MET A 435 -105.69 -78.59 151.79
N GLU A 436 -106.49 -77.62 152.26
CA GLU A 436 -106.44 -76.16 152.07
C GLU A 436 -106.58 -75.64 150.62
N LEU A 437 -107.66 -75.96 149.90
CA LEU A 437 -108.85 -76.75 150.27
C LEU A 437 -109.11 -77.81 149.19
#